data_AF-A0A060C448-F1
#
_entry.id   AF-A0A060C448-F1
#
_cell.length_a   1.000
_cell.length_b   1.000
_cell.length_c   1.000
_cell.angle_alpha   90.00
_cell.angle_beta   90.00
_cell.angle_gamma   90.00
#
_symmetry.space_group_name_H-M   'P 1'
#
loop_
_entity.id
_entity.type
_entity.pdbx_description
1 polymer ?
#
loop_
_entity_poly.entity_id
_entity_poly.type
_entity_poly.pdbx_seq_one_letter_code
_entity_poly.pdbx_strand_id
1 'polypeptide(L)'
;LRTSPKKAGNRHTIWMKWQQNDKADGYVIYFGKQPDKLYGSIMVYGKNDYYFTGADDADAYYFQIEAFNNNGISERTTVIKSE
;
A
#
# COMPACT_ATOMS: atom_id res chain seq x y z
N LEU A 1 -17.15 -23.54 19.70
CA LEU A 1 -16.62 -22.17 19.78
C LEU A 1 -17.22 -21.36 18.64
N ARG A 2 -18.35 -20.68 18.87
CA ARG A 2 -18.95 -19.77 17.87
C ARG A 2 -18.33 -18.40 18.10
N THR A 3 -17.54 -17.94 17.14
CA THR A 3 -16.90 -16.62 17.18
C THR A 3 -17.93 -15.53 17.46
N SER A 4 -17.67 -14.68 18.45
CA SER A 4 -18.52 -13.57 18.88
C SER A 4 -18.82 -12.61 17.72
N PRO A 5 -19.95 -11.87 17.76
CA PRO A 5 -20.34 -10.99 16.66
C PRO A 5 -19.26 -9.94 16.44
N LYS A 6 -18.85 -9.84 15.18
CA LYS A 6 -17.82 -8.96 14.63
C LYS A 6 -17.95 -7.57 15.24
N LYS A 7 -16.97 -7.17 16.06
CA LYS A 7 -16.73 -5.77 16.41
C LYS A 7 -16.77 -5.02 15.09
N ALA A 8 -17.67 -4.06 14.93
CA ALA A 8 -17.73 -3.20 13.75
C ALA A 8 -16.46 -2.35 13.77
N GLY A 9 -15.32 -2.94 13.37
CA GLY A 9 -14.06 -2.26 13.22
C GLY A 9 -14.28 -1.15 12.21
N ASN A 10 -13.94 0.07 12.59
CA ASN A 10 -13.96 1.18 11.66
C ASN A 10 -12.96 0.80 10.57
N ARG A 11 -13.47 0.43 9.39
CA ARG A 11 -12.59 0.15 8.26
C ARG A 11 -11.95 1.46 7.84
N HIS A 12 -10.72 1.67 8.29
CA HIS A 12 -9.92 2.78 7.85
C HIS A 12 -9.57 2.56 6.38
N THR A 13 -9.93 3.53 5.54
CA THR A 13 -9.53 3.52 4.14
C THR A 13 -8.40 4.52 3.98
N ILE A 14 -7.24 4.05 3.54
CA ILE A 14 -6.09 4.90 3.26
C ILE A 14 -6.11 5.18 1.76
N TRP A 15 -6.21 6.46 1.39
CA TRP A 15 -6.12 6.88 0.00
C TRP A 15 -4.71 7.35 -0.31
N MET A 16 -4.09 6.69 -1.27
CA MET A 16 -2.74 7.02 -1.72
C MET A 16 -2.80 7.56 -3.14
N LYS A 17 -2.02 8.61 -3.38
CA LYS A 17 -1.76 9.20 -4.69
C LYS A 17 -0.28 9.45 -4.81
N TRP A 18 0.28 9.12 -5.97
CA TRP A 18 1.69 9.36 -6.26
C TRP A 18 1.87 9.98 -7.64
N GLN A 19 3.07 10.52 -7.87
CA GLN A 19 3.43 11.08 -9.16
C GLN A 19 3.61 9.95 -10.17
N GLN A 20 3.00 10.10 -11.34
CA GLN A 20 3.17 9.17 -12.44
C GLN A 20 4.55 9.38 -13.10
N ASN A 21 5.19 8.27 -13.45
CA ASN A 21 6.37 8.18 -14.28
C ASN A 21 5.96 7.66 -15.67
N ASP A 22 6.25 8.45 -16.71
CA ASP A 22 5.87 8.14 -18.09
C ASP A 22 6.52 6.86 -18.64
N LYS A 23 7.59 6.40 -18.01
CA LYS A 23 8.30 5.16 -18.39
C LYS A 23 7.80 3.94 -17.61
N ALA A 24 6.88 4.09 -16.68
CA ALA A 24 6.40 2.99 -15.85
C ALA A 24 5.14 2.36 -16.46
N ASP A 25 5.14 1.02 -16.56
CA ASP A 25 3.95 0.25 -16.95
C ASP A 25 3.01 0.06 -15.74
N GLY A 26 3.58 0.06 -14.53
CA GLY A 26 2.84 -0.05 -13.28
C GLY A 26 3.69 0.24 -12.05
N TYR A 27 3.07 0.04 -10.89
CA TYR A 27 3.66 0.26 -9.57
C TYR A 27 3.37 -0.92 -8.66
N VAL A 28 4.33 -1.25 -7.79
CA VAL A 28 4.13 -2.14 -6.64
C VAL A 28 4.14 -1.29 -5.38
N ILE A 29 3.07 -1.39 -4.61
CA ILE A 29 2.93 -0.75 -3.30
C ILE A 29 3.21 -1.81 -2.25
N TYR A 30 4.31 -1.65 -1.53
CA TYR A 30 4.64 -2.44 -0.35
C TYR A 30 4.00 -1.80 0.88
N PHE A 31 3.46 -2.63 1.79
CA PHE A 31 2.81 -2.14 3.00
C PHE A 31 3.05 -3.06 4.21
N GLY A 32 3.00 -2.47 5.40
CA GLY A 32 3.18 -3.21 6.65
C GLY A 32 2.90 -2.35 7.89
N LYS A 33 3.02 -2.96 9.08
CA LYS A 33 2.81 -2.27 10.37
C LYS A 33 4.10 -1.70 10.98
N GLN A 34 5.24 -1.94 10.34
CA GLN A 34 6.55 -1.42 10.75
C GLN A 34 7.30 -0.95 9.49
N PRO A 35 8.13 0.09 9.59
CA PRO A 35 8.80 0.69 8.43
C PRO A 35 9.78 -0.25 7.73
N ASP A 36 10.33 -1.21 8.47
CA ASP A 36 11.28 -2.23 8.01
C ASP A 36 10.60 -3.57 7.62
N LYS A 37 9.28 -3.69 7.82
CA LYS A 37 8.53 -4.94 7.61
C LYS A 37 7.31 -4.76 6.72
N LEU A 38 7.58 -4.41 5.47
CA LEU A 38 6.57 -4.24 4.43
C LEU A 38 6.30 -5.57 3.70
N TYR A 39 5.70 -6.53 4.41
CA TYR A 39 5.47 -7.89 3.88
C TYR A 39 4.26 -7.99 2.94
N GLY A 40 3.39 -6.99 2.94
CA GLY A 40 2.30 -6.91 1.98
C GLY A 40 2.74 -6.20 0.70
N SER A 41 2.21 -6.63 -0.44
CA SER A 41 2.43 -5.96 -1.73
C SER A 41 1.15 -5.91 -2.55
N ILE A 42 0.92 -4.80 -3.24
CA ILE A 42 -0.20 -4.61 -4.17
C ILE A 42 0.35 -4.08 -5.48
N MET A 43 0.02 -4.74 -6.59
CA MET A 43 0.42 -4.31 -7.91
C MET A 43 -0.70 -3.49 -8.57
N VAL A 44 -0.35 -2.33 -9.11
CA VAL A 44 -1.28 -1.38 -9.73
C VAL A 44 -0.78 -1.05 -11.14
N TYR A 45 -1.65 -1.21 -12.13
CA TYR A 45 -1.35 -0.93 -13.54
C TYR A 45 -2.12 0.29 -14.02
N GLY A 46 -1.47 1.12 -14.85
CA GLY A 46 -2.13 2.24 -15.57
C GLY A 46 -2.84 3.28 -14.69
N LYS A 47 -2.54 3.29 -13.38
CA LYS A 47 -3.11 4.21 -12.39
C LYS A 47 -2.02 4.70 -11.45
N ASN A 48 -2.23 5.88 -10.90
CA ASN A 48 -1.34 6.53 -9.94
C ASN A 48 -2.02 6.77 -8.57
N ASP A 49 -3.16 6.11 -8.34
CA ASP A 49 -3.89 6.15 -7.08
C ASP A 49 -4.38 4.77 -6.64
N TYR A 50 -4.56 4.60 -5.34
CA TYR A 50 -5.08 3.36 -4.75
C TYR A 50 -5.80 3.61 -3.43
N TYR A 51 -6.95 2.94 -3.25
CA TYR A 51 -7.70 2.91 -2.01
C TYR A 51 -7.40 1.62 -1.25
N PHE A 52 -6.61 1.73 -0.19
CA PHE A 52 -6.29 0.61 0.69
C PHE A 52 -7.39 0.45 1.75
N THR A 53 -8.22 -0.59 1.59
CA THR A 53 -9.36 -0.90 2.47
C THR A 53 -9.06 -2.04 3.46
N GLY A 54 -7.83 -2.55 3.45
CA GLY A 54 -7.36 -3.66 4.29
C GLY A 54 -6.74 -3.22 5.61
N ALA A 55 -6.76 -1.92 5.93
CA ALA A 55 -6.26 -1.44 7.21
C ALA A 55 -7.19 -1.92 8.32
N ASP A 56 -6.63 -2.61 9.31
CA ASP A 56 -7.32 -2.89 10.56
C ASP A 56 -7.23 -1.69 11.51
N ASP A 57 -7.75 -1.82 12.73
CA ASP A 57 -7.69 -0.78 13.78
C ASP A 57 -6.25 -0.50 14.28
N ALA A 58 -5.20 -0.79 13.49
CA ALA A 58 -3.83 -0.43 13.83
C ALA A 58 -3.56 1.06 13.55
N ASP A 59 -2.95 1.72 14.52
CA ASP A 59 -2.68 3.16 14.51
C ASP A 59 -1.64 3.61 13.46
N ALA A 60 -0.89 2.69 12.85
CA ALA A 60 0.14 3.04 11.88
C ALA A 60 0.34 1.94 10.82
N TYR A 61 0.14 2.32 9.56
CA TYR A 61 0.64 1.57 8.42
C TYR A 61 1.78 2.33 7.76
N TYR A 62 2.68 1.57 7.16
CA TYR A 62 3.83 2.07 6.42
C TYR A 62 3.71 1.60 4.99
N PHE A 63 4.09 2.46 4.06
CA PHE A 63 3.96 2.25 2.62
C PHE A 63 5.23 2.62 1.90
N GLN A 64 5.54 1.89 0.84
CA GLN A 64 6.65 2.17 -0.07
C GLN A 64 6.23 1.80 -1.48
N ILE A 65 6.61 2.60 -2.48
CA ILE A 65 6.21 2.40 -3.87
C ILE A 65 7.45 2.12 -4.72
N GLU A 66 7.32 1.20 -5.66
CA GLU A 66 8.34 0.85 -6.64
C GLU A 66 7.69 0.84 -8.04
N ALA A 67 8.26 1.56 -8.99
CA ALA A 67 7.77 1.54 -10.37
C ALA A 67 8.38 0.36 -11.12
N PHE A 68 7.65 -0.21 -12.08
CA PHE A 68 8.19 -1.25 -12.95
C PHE A 68 7.75 -1.07 -14.40
N ASN A 69 8.56 -1.60 -15.30
CA ASN A 69 8.25 -1.71 -16.72
C ASN A 69 8.92 -2.96 -17.32
N ASN A 70 8.81 -3.13 -18.64
CA ASN A 70 9.43 -4.25 -19.35
C ASN A 70 10.97 -4.33 -19.24
N ASN A 71 11.65 -3.25 -18.81
CA ASN A 71 13.09 -3.21 -18.61
C ASN A 71 13.51 -3.49 -17.15
N GLY A 72 12.55 -3.64 -16.22
CA GLY A 72 12.82 -3.97 -14.82
C GLY A 72 12.07 -3.08 -13.83
N ILE A 73 12.64 -2.94 -12.64
CA ILE A 73 12.09 -2.18 -11.51
C ILE A 73 12.93 -0.94 -11.21
N SER A 74 12.31 0.10 -10.66
CA SER A 74 12.98 1.33 -10.23
C SER A 74 13.56 1.19 -8.82
N GLU A 75 14.28 2.22 -8.37
CA GLU A 75 14.50 2.40 -6.94
C GLU A 75 13.17 2.59 -6.22
N ARG A 76 13.13 2.13 -4.96
CA ARG A 76 11.97 2.30 -4.10
C ARG A 76 11.91 3.71 -3.53
N THR A 77 10.71 4.21 -3.35
CA THR A 77 10.50 5.48 -2.63
C THR A 77 10.94 5.37 -1.18
N THR A 78 11.06 6.51 -0.51
CA THR A 78 11.10 6.53 0.96
C THR A 78 9.85 5.88 1.54
N VAL A 79 9.99 5.28 2.73
CA VAL A 79 8.85 4.73 3.46
C VAL A 79 8.01 5.88 4.03
N ILE A 80 6.70 5.83 3.79
CA ILE A 80 5.72 6.82 4.23
C ILE A 80 4.82 6.18 5.29
N LYS A 81 4.57 6.87 6.40
CA LYS A 81 3.64 6.44 7.44
C LYS A 81 2.24 7.01 7.14
N SER A 82 1.19 6.22 7.25
CA SER A 82 -0.19 6.71 7.28
C SER A 82 -0.51 7.29 8.65
N GLU A 83 -1.12 8.47 8.67
CA GLU A 83 -1.74 9.06 9.85
C GLU A 83 -3.15 8.49 10.11
#